data_AF-A0A936CVW7-F1
#
_entry.id   AF-A0A936CVW7-F1
#
_cell.length_a   1.000
_cell.length_b   1.000
_cell.length_c   1.000
_cell.angle_alpha   90.00
_cell.angle_beta   90.00
_cell.angle_gamma   90.00
#
_symmetry.space_group_name_H-M   'P 1'
#
loop_
_entity.id
_entity.type
_entity.pdbx_description
1 polymer ?
#
loop_
_entity_poly.entity_id
_entity_poly.type
_entity_poly.pdbx_seq_one_letter_code
_entity_poly.pdbx_strand_id
1 'polypeptide(L)'
;MLHLLFNTPAHACVADLDPAGLVALAGGGAPVIDIRREEEWELTGVIPGSRLLTFFDEYRRYDLPAWLAGFDRVADRGSPFVLVCRNGIRTRRLGRYLHGALGWPGAHHLAGGLTLWLSEGRTLDLPPEPSS
;
A
#
# COMPACT_ATOMS: atom_id res chain seq x y z
N MET A 1 26.22 15.80 -22.96
CA MET A 1 25.24 14.74 -22.69
C MET A 1 25.63 14.08 -21.38
N LEU A 2 25.10 14.60 -20.26
CA LEU A 2 25.43 14.11 -18.92
C LEU A 2 24.64 12.81 -18.70
N HIS A 3 25.31 11.67 -18.81
CA HIS A 3 24.72 10.41 -18.39
C HIS A 3 24.63 10.40 -16.87
N LEU A 4 23.45 10.71 -16.34
CA LEU A 4 23.07 10.27 -14.99
C LEU A 4 23.06 8.74 -15.03
N LEU A 5 24.16 8.13 -14.59
CA LEU A 5 24.18 6.72 -14.25
C LEU A 5 23.36 6.59 -12.96
N PHE A 6 22.09 6.20 -13.09
CA PHE A 6 21.30 5.70 -11.97
C PHE A 6 21.98 4.44 -11.47
N ASN A 7 22.82 4.60 -10.45
CA ASN A 7 23.46 3.49 -9.79
C ASN A 7 22.47 2.93 -8.78
N THR A 8 21.61 2.01 -9.21
CA THR A 8 20.73 1.26 -8.30
C THR A 8 21.24 -0.16 -8.14
N PRO A 9 22.08 -0.44 -7.13
CA PRO A 9 22.15 -1.79 -6.63
C PRO A 9 21.98 -1.82 -5.12
N ALA A 10 20.83 -2.30 -4.67
CA ALA A 10 20.75 -3.24 -3.57
C ALA A 10 19.36 -3.91 -3.60
N HIS A 11 19.34 -5.23 -3.62
CA HIS A 11 18.18 -6.09 -3.43
C HIS A 11 17.21 -5.51 -2.39
N ALA A 12 16.13 -4.87 -2.84
CA ALA A 12 15.29 -4.05 -1.98
C ALA A 12 14.43 -4.95 -1.08
N CYS A 13 14.80 -5.13 0.18
CA CYS A 13 13.79 -5.44 1.18
C CYS A 13 12.65 -4.41 1.05
N VAL A 14 11.40 -4.84 1.23
CA VAL A 14 10.23 -3.94 1.28
C VAL A 14 10.58 -2.73 2.13
N ALA A 15 10.45 -1.53 1.56
CA ALA A 15 10.79 -0.31 2.27
C ALA A 15 9.69 0.04 3.28
N ASP A 16 10.12 0.21 4.53
CA ASP A 16 9.28 0.67 5.64
C ASP A 16 9.14 2.19 5.54
N LEU A 17 7.91 2.69 5.37
CA LEU A 17 7.61 4.11 5.38
C LEU A 17 6.97 4.51 6.70
N ASP A 18 7.40 5.63 7.26
CA ASP A 18 6.62 6.37 8.24
C ASP A 18 5.51 7.20 7.52
N PRO A 19 4.61 7.86 8.26
CA PRO A 19 3.56 8.66 7.63
C PRO A 19 4.08 9.83 6.77
N ALA A 20 5.22 10.43 7.10
CA ALA A 20 5.79 11.52 6.31
C ALA A 20 6.36 11.01 4.97
N GLY A 21 7.05 9.86 5.00
CA GLY A 21 7.55 9.16 3.84
C GLY A 21 6.44 8.68 2.92
N LEU A 22 5.31 8.22 3.47
CA LEU A 22 4.11 7.91 2.68
C LEU A 22 3.61 9.16 1.94
N VAL A 23 3.45 10.30 2.64
CA VAL A 23 3.00 11.56 2.01
C VAL A 23 3.95 12.00 0.92
N ALA A 24 5.26 11.94 1.16
CA ALA A 24 6.26 12.31 0.16
C ALA A 24 6.19 11.42 -1.10
N LEU A 25 6.10 10.10 -0.91
CA LEU A 25 6.07 9.15 -2.02
C LEU A 25 4.74 9.25 -2.80
N ALA A 26 3.62 9.42 -2.10
CA ALA A 26 2.31 9.64 -2.70
C ALA A 26 2.23 10.97 -3.46
N GLY A 27 2.84 12.04 -2.92
CA GLY A 27 2.97 13.33 -3.60
C GLY A 27 3.81 13.27 -4.89
N GLY A 28 4.68 12.27 -5.00
CA GLY A 28 5.39 11.90 -6.23
C GLY A 28 4.58 11.06 -7.22
N GLY A 29 3.31 10.76 -6.92
CA GLY A 29 2.40 10.00 -7.78
C GLY A 29 2.31 8.50 -7.48
N ALA A 30 3.02 8.00 -6.45
CA ALA A 30 2.90 6.59 -6.08
C ALA A 30 1.50 6.30 -5.50
N PRO A 31 0.81 5.25 -5.97
CA PRO A 31 -0.48 4.89 -5.41
C PRO A 31 -0.34 4.39 -3.98
N VAL A 32 -1.29 4.80 -3.13
CA VAL A 32 -1.52 4.23 -1.80
C VAL A 32 -2.63 3.20 -1.95
N ILE A 33 -2.39 1.95 -1.54
CA ILE A 33 -3.35 0.85 -1.62
C ILE A 33 -3.71 0.41 -0.21
N ASP A 34 -4.95 0.65 0.22
CA ASP A 34 -5.47 0.18 1.50
C ASP A 34 -6.03 -1.24 1.34
N ILE A 35 -5.41 -2.22 2.02
CA ILE A 35 -5.76 -3.63 1.94
C ILE A 35 -6.59 -4.12 3.14
N ARG A 36 -7.07 -3.20 3.98
CA ARG A 36 -8.00 -3.51 5.06
C ARG A 36 -9.34 -3.99 4.48
N ARG A 37 -10.23 -4.44 5.36
CA ARG A 37 -11.60 -4.79 4.99
C ARG A 37 -12.48 -3.56 4.92
N GLU A 38 -13.61 -3.69 4.22
CA GLU A 38 -14.60 -2.62 4.05
C GLU A 38 -15.10 -2.08 5.40
N GLU A 39 -15.43 -2.96 6.34
CA GLU A 39 -15.87 -2.52 7.68
C GLU A 39 -14.78 -1.70 8.41
N GLU A 40 -13.49 -1.97 8.17
CA GLU A 40 -12.41 -1.17 8.76
C GLU A 40 -12.37 0.25 8.16
N TRP A 41 -12.68 0.39 6.86
CA TRP A 41 -12.77 1.68 6.17
C TRP A 41 -13.98 2.48 6.65
N GLU A 42 -15.14 1.85 6.78
CA GLU A 42 -16.36 2.48 7.30
C GLU A 42 -16.17 3.01 8.72
N LEU A 43 -15.49 2.24 9.58
CA LEU A 43 -15.32 2.59 10.99
C LEU A 43 -14.34 3.75 11.22
N THR A 44 -13.35 3.93 10.35
CA THR A 44 -12.23 4.85 10.61
C THR A 44 -11.97 5.87 9.52
N GLY A 45 -12.44 5.63 8.30
CA GLY A 45 -11.99 6.34 7.12
C GLY A 45 -10.74 5.71 6.51
N VAL A 46 -10.21 6.38 5.49
CA VAL A 46 -9.06 5.94 4.69
C VAL A 46 -8.06 7.10 4.53
N ILE A 47 -6.80 6.78 4.27
CA ILE A 47 -5.82 7.82 3.95
C ILE A 47 -6.26 8.51 2.64
N PRO A 48 -6.27 9.86 2.56
CA PRO A 48 -6.73 10.58 1.38
C PRO A 48 -6.10 10.07 0.08
N GLY A 49 -6.93 9.86 -0.94
CA GLY A 49 -6.51 9.35 -2.25
C GLY A 49 -6.11 7.86 -2.30
N SER A 50 -6.36 7.09 -1.23
CA SER A 50 -6.11 5.65 -1.24
C SER A 50 -6.98 4.92 -2.26
N ARG A 51 -6.38 3.96 -2.95
CA ARG A 51 -7.05 2.94 -3.77
C ARG A 51 -7.45 1.80 -2.85
N LEU A 52 -8.74 1.50 -2.79
CA LEU A 52 -9.29 0.51 -1.86
C LEU A 52 -9.33 -0.87 -2.53
N LEU A 53 -8.64 -1.85 -1.94
CA LEU A 53 -8.57 -3.20 -2.49
C LEU A 53 -8.33 -4.21 -1.36
N THR A 54 -9.43 -4.76 -0.82
CA THR A 54 -9.39 -5.73 0.28
C THR A 54 -8.52 -6.94 -0.08
N PHE A 55 -7.63 -7.38 0.82
CA PHE A 55 -6.83 -8.59 0.60
C PHE A 55 -7.42 -9.83 1.28
N PHE A 56 -8.09 -9.64 2.42
CA PHE A 56 -8.71 -10.72 3.19
C PHE A 56 -10.22 -10.50 3.29
N ASP A 57 -11.00 -11.57 3.19
CA ASP A 57 -12.43 -11.55 3.52
C ASP A 57 -12.67 -11.58 5.05
N GLU A 58 -13.95 -11.56 5.45
CA GLU A 58 -14.37 -11.64 6.85
C GLU A 58 -13.85 -12.90 7.57
N TYR A 59 -13.68 -14.00 6.84
CA TYR A 59 -13.16 -15.29 7.31
C TYR A 59 -11.63 -15.41 7.21
N ARG A 60 -10.93 -14.33 6.87
CA ARG A 60 -9.47 -14.26 6.70
C ARG A 60 -8.93 -15.14 5.56
N ARG A 61 -9.75 -15.43 4.56
CA ARG A 61 -9.35 -16.10 3.31
C ARG A 61 -8.93 -15.04 2.30
N TYR A 62 -8.11 -15.43 1.32
CA TYR A 62 -7.70 -14.58 0.21
C TYR A 62 -7.68 -15.40 -1.08
N ASP A 63 -7.98 -14.75 -2.20
CA ASP A 63 -7.80 -15.27 -3.55
C ASP A 63 -6.72 -14.43 -4.23
N LEU A 64 -5.50 -14.97 -4.30
CA LEU A 64 -4.36 -14.23 -4.83
C LEU A 64 -4.51 -13.89 -6.33
N PRO A 65 -4.89 -14.81 -7.23
CA PRO A 65 -5.16 -14.48 -8.62
C PRO A 65 -6.19 -13.37 -8.80
N ALA A 66 -7.33 -13.46 -8.11
CA ALA A 66 -8.39 -12.44 -8.22
C ALA A 66 -7.91 -11.08 -7.68
N TRP A 67 -7.19 -11.09 -6.56
CA TRP A 67 -6.62 -9.88 -5.98
C TRP A 67 -5.59 -9.25 -6.91
N LEU A 68 -4.69 -10.03 -7.52
CA LEU A 68 -3.68 -9.53 -8.46
C LEU A 68 -4.32 -8.88 -9.69
N ALA A 69 -5.42 -9.43 -10.21
CA ALA A 69 -6.15 -8.81 -11.31
C ALA A 69 -6.72 -7.43 -10.94
N GLY A 70 -7.15 -7.25 -9.69
CA GLY A 70 -7.50 -5.93 -9.15
C GLY A 70 -6.28 -5.03 -8.96
N PHE A 71 -5.20 -5.61 -8.43
CA PHE A 71 -3.95 -4.92 -8.11
C PHE A 71 -3.26 -4.33 -9.36
N ASP A 72 -3.23 -5.07 -10.47
CA ASP A 72 -2.66 -4.60 -11.75
C ASP A 72 -3.42 -3.38 -12.33
N ARG A 73 -4.66 -3.11 -11.88
CA ARG A 73 -5.40 -1.88 -12.26
C ARG A 73 -5.03 -0.68 -11.40
N VAL A 74 -4.44 -0.91 -10.23
CA VAL A 74 -4.17 0.11 -9.22
C VAL A 74 -2.69 0.28 -8.89
N ALA A 75 -1.79 -0.50 -9.49
CA ALA A 75 -0.35 -0.36 -9.35
C ALA A 75 0.37 -0.82 -10.61
N ASP A 76 1.43 -0.12 -10.99
CA ASP A 76 2.29 -0.50 -12.11
C ASP A 76 3.49 -1.31 -11.61
N ARG A 77 3.80 -2.41 -12.30
CA ARG A 77 4.80 -3.39 -11.87
C ARG A 77 6.20 -2.84 -11.61
N GLY A 78 6.63 -1.84 -12.40
CA GLY A 78 7.94 -1.21 -12.27
C GLY A 78 7.97 0.03 -11.38
N SER A 79 6.82 0.50 -10.90
CA SER A 79 6.69 1.78 -10.20
C SER A 79 6.58 1.58 -8.69
N PRO A 80 6.94 2.59 -7.88
CA PRO A 80 6.72 2.54 -6.44
C PRO A 80 5.22 2.56 -6.11
N PHE A 81 4.83 1.81 -5.09
CA PHE A 81 3.50 1.82 -4.50
C PHE A 81 3.57 1.60 -2.98
N VAL A 82 2.55 2.03 -2.24
CA VAL A 82 2.51 1.92 -0.78
C VAL A 82 1.31 1.08 -0.35
N LEU A 83 1.56 0.03 0.43
CA LEU A 83 0.50 -0.78 1.02
C LEU A 83 0.15 -0.29 2.45
N VAL A 84 -1.14 -0.17 2.73
CA VAL A 84 -1.67 0.25 4.04
C VAL A 84 -2.53 -0.86 4.65
N CYS A 85 -2.30 -1.14 5.94
CA CYS A 85 -3.25 -1.88 6.76
C CYS A 85 -3.31 -1.28 8.16
N ARG A 86 -4.08 -1.88 9.06
CA ARG A 86 -4.28 -1.37 10.43
C ARG A 86 -2.98 -1.09 11.19
N ASN A 87 -2.05 -2.05 11.22
CA ASN A 87 -0.83 -1.98 12.06
C ASN A 87 0.48 -2.29 11.30
N GLY A 88 0.44 -2.36 9.97
CA GLY A 88 1.61 -2.67 9.14
C GLY A 88 2.00 -4.15 9.07
N ILE A 89 1.39 -5.05 9.84
CA ILE A 89 1.77 -6.48 9.85
C ILE A 89 1.37 -7.19 8.55
N ARG A 90 0.11 -7.02 8.11
CA ARG A 90 -0.40 -7.64 6.87
C ARG A 90 0.41 -7.16 5.66
N THR A 91 0.68 -5.85 5.59
CA THR A 91 1.35 -5.23 4.44
C THR A 91 2.84 -5.52 4.40
N ARG A 92 3.52 -5.65 5.54
CA ARG A 92 4.90 -6.13 5.57
C ARG A 92 5.04 -7.52 4.95
N ARG A 93 4.13 -8.44 5.29
CA ARG A 93 4.13 -9.81 4.75
C ARG A 93 3.79 -9.82 3.26
N LEU A 94 2.70 -9.15 2.87
CA LEU A 94 2.26 -9.08 1.48
C LEU A 94 3.30 -8.38 0.59
N GLY A 95 3.85 -7.25 1.02
CA GLY A 95 4.90 -6.54 0.29
C GLY A 95 6.13 -7.41 0.05
N ARG A 96 6.55 -8.22 1.04
CA ARG A 96 7.73 -9.10 0.90
C ARG A 96 7.47 -10.19 -0.11
N TYR A 97 6.26 -10.72 -0.10
CA TYR A 97 5.83 -11.71 -1.09
C TYR A 97 5.74 -11.10 -2.50
N LEU A 98 5.14 -9.92 -2.65
CA LEU A 98 5.07 -9.21 -3.92
C LEU A 98 6.47 -8.91 -4.48
N HIS A 99 7.35 -8.36 -3.63
CA HIS A 99 8.72 -8.06 -4.01
C HIS A 99 9.51 -9.32 -4.40
N GLY A 100 9.61 -10.28 -3.46
CA GLY A 100 10.54 -11.40 -3.59
C GLY A 100 10.03 -12.55 -4.46
N ALA A 101 8.75 -12.87 -4.41
CA ALA A 101 8.19 -14.01 -5.13
C ALA A 101 7.50 -13.62 -6.44
N LEU A 102 6.92 -12.42 -6.52
CA LEU A 102 6.11 -11.99 -7.66
C LEU A 102 6.75 -10.88 -8.50
N GLY A 103 7.96 -10.42 -8.15
CA GLY A 103 8.72 -9.47 -8.95
C GLY A 103 8.13 -8.06 -8.99
N TRP A 104 7.65 -7.56 -7.85
CA TRP A 104 7.21 -6.18 -7.66
C TRP A 104 8.27 -5.37 -6.90
N PRO A 105 9.33 -4.88 -7.57
CA PRO A 105 10.48 -4.27 -6.91
C PRO A 105 10.14 -3.01 -6.12
N GLY A 106 9.09 -2.26 -6.51
CA GLY A 106 8.65 -1.01 -5.91
C GLY A 106 7.75 -1.13 -4.67
N ALA A 107 7.74 -2.28 -3.98
CA ALA A 107 6.87 -2.51 -2.83
C ALA A 107 7.32 -1.71 -1.59
N HIS A 108 6.47 -0.79 -1.14
CA HIS A 108 6.60 -0.08 0.14
C HIS A 108 5.38 -0.38 1.02
N HIS A 109 5.51 -0.16 2.33
CA HIS A 109 4.35 -0.20 3.20
C HIS A 109 4.42 0.81 4.33
N LEU A 110 3.26 1.24 4.82
CA LEU A 110 3.18 2.07 6.03
C LEU A 110 3.53 1.24 7.26
N ALA A 111 4.73 1.45 7.80
CA ALA A 111 5.17 0.89 9.06
C ALA A 111 4.29 1.45 10.19
N GLY A 112 3.87 0.58 11.13
CA GLY A 112 2.88 0.94 12.16
C GLY A 112 1.44 1.10 11.64
N GLY A 113 1.24 1.09 10.32
CA GLY A 113 -0.08 1.14 9.67
C GLY A 113 -0.89 2.39 10.01
N LEU A 114 -2.19 2.29 9.79
CA LEU A 114 -3.13 3.38 10.10
C LEU A 114 -3.09 3.78 11.59
N THR A 115 -2.76 2.85 12.49
CA THR A 115 -2.60 3.18 13.92
C THR A 115 -1.53 4.24 14.15
N LEU A 116 -0.36 4.14 13.48
CA LEU A 116 0.67 5.17 13.58
C LEU A 116 0.21 6.48 12.93
N TRP A 117 -0.40 6.40 11.74
CA TRP A 117 -0.98 7.56 11.05
C TRP A 117 -1.91 8.38 11.95
N LEU A 118 -2.84 7.70 12.63
CA LEU A 118 -3.78 8.32 13.56
C LEU A 118 -3.10 8.87 14.81
N SER A 119 -2.08 8.19 15.34
CA SER A 119 -1.35 8.67 16.52
C SER A 119 -0.59 9.98 16.27
N GLU A 120 -0.27 10.28 15.01
CA GLU A 120 0.33 11.55 14.58
C GLU A 120 -0.71 12.65 14.30
N GLY A 121 -2.00 12.40 14.55
CA GLY A 121 -3.08 13.38 14.35
C GLY A 121 -3.37 13.68 12.88
N ARG A 122 -3.04 12.77 11.97
CA ARG A 122 -3.25 12.96 10.53
C ARG A 122 -4.69 12.69 10.13
N THR A 123 -5.13 13.41 9.09
CA THR A 123 -6.51 13.36 8.60
C THR A 123 -6.80 12.05 7.88
N LEU A 124 -8.09 11.70 7.85
CA LEU A 124 -8.66 10.62 7.05
C LEU A 124 -9.86 11.17 6.27
N ASP A 125 -10.08 10.59 5.10
CA ASP A 125 -11.29 10.81 4.33
C ASP A 125 -12.31 9.71 4.63
N LEU A 126 -13.59 10.02 4.41
CA LEU A 126 -14.61 8.97 4.33
C LEU A 126 -14.29 8.06 3.14
N PRO A 127 -14.47 6.73 3.25
CA PRO A 127 -14.34 5.89 2.08
C PRO A 127 -15.36 6.30 1.02
N PRO A 128 -15.05 6.14 -0.28
CA PRO A 128 -16.05 6.30 -1.33
C PRO A 128 -17.22 5.35 -1.07
N GLU A 129 -18.43 5.82 -1.37
CA GLU A 129 -19.64 5.00 -1.28
C GLU A 129 -19.46 3.67 -2.03
N PRO A 130 -19.93 2.54 -1.48
CA PRO A 130 -19.83 1.26 -2.15
C PRO A 130 -20.49 1.37 -3.53
N SER A 131 -19.76 0.95 -4.56
CA SER A 131 -20.29 0.90 -5.92
C SER A 131 -21.48 -0.05 -5.93
N SER A 132 -22.69 0.51 -6.12
CA SER A 132 -23.96 -0.23 -6.17
C SER A 132 -24.01 -1.25 -7.31
#